data_AF-A0ABD3DVC0-F1
#
_entry.id   AF-A0ABD3DVC0-F1
#
_cell.length_a   1.000
_cell.length_b   1.000
_cell.length_c   1.000
_cell.angle_alpha   90.00
_cell.angle_beta   90.00
_cell.angle_gamma   90.00
#
_symmetry.space_group_name_H-M   'P 1'
#
loop_
_entity.id
_entity.type
_entity.pdbx_description
1 polymer ?
#
loop_
_entity_poly.entity_id
_entity_poly.type
_entity_poly.pdbx_seq_one_letter_code
_entity_poly.pdbx_strand_id
1 'polypeptide(L)' 'MSLVANEEFQHILRVQNTNVDDKQKIMFAMTSIKGIGRRFANIICKKADVDMNKRVGELSNADM' A
#
# COMPACT_ATOMS: atom_id res chain seq x y z
N MET A 1 -12.87 1.64 11.87
CA MET A 1 -13.11 0.19 11.68
C MET A 1 -14.53 0.04 11.18
N SER A 2 -14.72 -0.04 9.87
CA SER A 2 -16.00 -0.34 9.24
C SER A 2 -16.27 -1.85 9.32
N LEU A 3 -17.53 -2.23 9.54
CA LEU A 3 -18.01 -3.62 9.63
C LEU A 3 -18.23 -4.28 8.26
N VAL A 4 -17.97 -3.56 7.17
CA VAL A 4 -18.22 -4.00 5.81
C VAL A 4 -16.87 -4.33 5.16
N ALA A 5 -16.68 -5.59 4.76
CA ALA A 5 -15.58 -5.97 3.90
C ALA A 5 -15.70 -5.16 2.61
N ASN A 6 -14.73 -4.30 2.33
CA ASN A 6 -14.73 -3.47 1.13
C ASN A 6 -14.67 -4.41 -0.09
N GLU A 7 -15.64 -4.31 -1.00
CA GLU A 7 -15.76 -5.22 -2.16
C GLU A 7 -14.59 -5.10 -3.14
N GLU A 8 -13.81 -4.01 -3.04
CA GLU A 8 -12.64 -3.70 -3.87
C GLU A 8 -11.31 -4.07 -3.19
N PHE A 9 -11.27 -5.17 -2.43
CA PHE A 9 -10.02 -5.60 -1.80
C PHE A 9 -9.12 -6.33 -2.81
N GLN A 10 -7.95 -5.74 -3.10
CA GLN A 10 -6.96 -6.36 -3.97
C GLN A 10 -6.04 -7.29 -3.18
N HIS A 11 -6.20 -8.60 -3.40
CA HIS A 11 -5.43 -9.64 -2.72
C HIS A 11 -3.98 -9.79 -3.20
N ILE A 12 -3.71 -9.44 -4.47
CA ILE A 12 -2.37 -9.52 -5.05
C ILE A 12 -2.08 -8.19 -5.73
N LEU A 13 -1.18 -7.42 -5.13
CA LEU A 13 -0.72 -6.16 -5.71
C LEU A 13 0.71 -6.34 -6.23
N ARG A 14 0.94 -6.03 -7.51
CA ARG A 14 2.26 -6.11 -8.13
C ARG A 14 2.75 -4.72 -8.49
N VAL A 15 3.85 -4.30 -7.86
CA VAL A 15 4.47 -2.99 -8.07
C VAL A 15 5.93 -3.21 -8.44
N GLN A 16 6.38 -2.61 -9.54
CA GLN A 16 7.75 -2.73 -10.06
C GLN A 16 8.28 -4.18 -10.08
N ASN A 17 7.55 -5.08 -10.72
CA ASN A 17 7.86 -6.52 -10.82
C ASN A 17 7.91 -7.30 -9.48
N THR A 18 7.65 -6.66 -8.34
CA THR A 18 7.60 -7.30 -7.02
C THR A 18 6.17 -7.49 -6.53
N ASN A 19 5.93 -8.59 -5.82
CA ASN A 19 4.64 -8.84 -5.17
C ASN A 19 4.66 -8.15 -3.80
N VAL A 20 3.68 -7.29 -3.55
CA VAL A 20 3.52 -6.52 -2.32
C VAL A 20 2.44 -7.19 -1.46
N ASP A 21 2.69 -7.31 -0.15
CA ASP A 21 1.77 -7.93 0.80
C ASP A 21 0.55 -7.02 1.04
N ASP A 22 -0.65 -7.56 0.80
CA ASP A 22 -1.96 -6.91 0.85
C ASP A 22 -2.44 -6.65 2.28
N LYS A 23 -1.98 -7.46 3.25
CA LYS A 23 -2.39 -7.37 4.67
C LYS A 23 -1.62 -6.32 5.45
N GLN A 24 -0.47 -5.90 4.95
CA GLN A 24 0.40 -4.94 5.61
C GLN A 24 -0.07 -3.49 5.36
N LYS A 25 0.30 -2.60 6.27
CA LYS A 25 0.16 -1.15 6.04
C LYS A 25 1.07 -0.74 4.89
N ILE A 26 0.64 0.26 4.13
CA ILE A 26 1.31 0.74 2.91
C ILE A 26 2.79 1.06 3.16
N MET A 27 3.11 1.70 4.30
CA MET A 27 4.50 2.06 4.64
C MET A 27 5.44 0.87 4.76
N PHE A 28 4.97 -0.28 5.24
CA PHE A 28 5.79 -1.49 5.36
C PHE A 28 5.81 -2.28 4.06
N ALA A 29 4.65 -2.35 3.41
CA ALA A 29 4.50 -3.08 2.18
C ALA A 29 5.37 -2.50 1.05
N MET A 30 5.53 -1.18 0.95
CA MET A 30 6.44 -0.55 -0.02
C MET A 30 7.92 -0.91 0.17
N THR A 31 8.32 -1.40 1.36
CA THR A 31 9.72 -1.79 1.61
C THR A 31 10.13 -3.12 0.97
N SER A 32 9.18 -3.88 0.42
CA SER A 32 9.49 -5.08 -0.37
C SER A 32 10.14 -4.72 -1.73
N ILE A 33 9.96 -3.49 -2.20
CA ILE A 33 10.58 -2.98 -3.42
C ILE A 33 12.04 -2.64 -3.12
N LYS A 34 12.97 -3.26 -3.86
CA LYS A 34 14.40 -3.00 -3.71
C LYS A 34 14.70 -1.52 -3.98
N GLY A 35 15.33 -0.85 -3.02
CA GLY A 35 15.64 0.58 -3.08
C GLY A 35 14.67 1.49 -2.33
N ILE A 36 13.51 0.97 -1.88
CA ILE A 36 12.56 1.72 -1.05
C ILE A 36 12.74 1.31 0.41
N GLY A 37 13.36 2.19 1.20
CA GLY A 37 13.44 2.05 2.66
C GLY A 37 12.24 2.67 3.37
N ARG A 38 12.10 2.41 4.68
CA ARG A 38 11.02 2.96 5.53
C ARG A 38 10.90 4.49 5.43
N ARG A 39 12.03 5.21 5.40
CA ARG A 39 12.04 6.68 5.26
C ARG A 39 11.51 7.14 3.91
N PHE A 40 11.88 6.43 2.84
CA PHE A 40 11.46 6.75 1.49
C PHE A 40 9.97 6.46 1.30
N ALA A 41 9.50 5.31 1.79
CA ALA A 41 8.08 4.96 1.82
C ALA A 41 7.23 6.02 2.53
N ASN A 42 7.69 6.53 3.69
CA ASN A 42 6.97 7.59 4.42
C ASN A 42 6.88 8.90 3.64
N ILE A 43 7.94 9.29 2.92
CA ILE A 43 7.93 10.51 2.11
C ILE A 43 7.00 10.34 0.91
N ILE A 44 7.01 9.18 0.25
CA ILE A 44 6.11 8.88 -0.87
C ILE A 44 4.65 8.92 -0.41
N CYS A 45 4.30 8.23 0.69
CA CYS A 45 2.92 8.22 1.20
C CYS A 45 2.43 9.63 1.54
N LYS A 46 3.30 10.48 2.11
CA LYS A 46 2.97 11.88 2.41
C LYS A 46 2.85 12.76 1.17
N LYS A 47 3.57 12.45 0.09
CA LYS A 47 3.54 13.24 -1.15
C LYS A 47 2.42 12.79 -2.09
N ALA A 48 2.00 11.54 -1.99
CA ALA A 48 0.87 10.98 -2.72
C ALA A 48 -0.47 11.20 -2.01
N ASP A 49 -0.47 11.92 -0.87
CA ASP A 49 -1.66 12.15 -0.03
C ASP A 49 -2.40 10.84 0.34
N VAL A 50 -1.65 9.75 0.50
CA VAL A 50 -2.18 8.44 0.87
C VAL A 50 -2.12 8.26 2.40
N ASP A 51 -3.25 7.89 3.00
CA ASP A 51 -3.31 7.63 4.44
C ASP A 51 -2.47 6.39 4.82
N MET A 52 -1.52 6.62 5.73
CA MET A 52 -0.59 5.61 6.25
C MET A 52 -1.26 4.51 7.10
N ASN A 53 -2.51 4.72 7.52
CA ASN A 53 -3.28 3.73 8.27
C ASN A 53 -4.01 2.73 7.39
N LYS A 54 -4.19 3.02 6.10
CA LYS A 54 -4.81 2.11 5.14
C LYS A 54 -3.90 0.91 4.85
N ARG A 55 -4.52 -0.21 4.52
CA ARG A 55 -3.82 -1.41 4.03
C ARG A 55 -3.63 -1.33 2.53
N VAL A 56 -2.61 -2.01 2.02
CA VAL A 56 -2.33 -2.02 0.57
C VAL A 56 -3.52 -2.56 -0.23
N GLY A 57 -4.17 -3.62 0.26
CA GLY A 57 -5.33 -4.18 -0.44
C GLY A 57 -6.57 -3.26 -0.45
N GLU A 58 -6.57 -2.16 0.31
CA GLU A 58 -7.66 -1.18 0.33
C GLU A 58 -7.40 0.01 -0.64
N LEU A 59 -6.28 0.01 -1.36
CA LEU A 59 -5.98 1.02 -2.37
C LEU A 59 -6.76 0.76 -3.66
N SER A 60 -7.44 1.80 -4.15
CA SER A 60 -8.07 1.76 -5.46
C SER A 60 -7.02 1.95 -6.55
N ASN A 61 -7.30 1.49 -7.78
CA ASN A 61 -6.40 1.72 -8.93
C ASN A 61 -6.23 3.22 -9.27
N ALA A 62 -7.09 4.10 -8.75
CA ALA A 62 -6.98 5.54 -8.93
C ALA A 62 -5.98 6.19 -7.96
N ASP A 63 -5.62 5.50 -6.87
CA ASP A 63 -4.66 5.96 -5.85
C ASP A 63 -3.23 5.42 -6.09
N MET A 64 -3.04 4.62 -7.16
CA MET A 64 -1.76 4.02 -7.57
C MET A 64 -0.91 4.92 -8.46
#